data_AF-H0EVX8-F1
#
_entry.id   AF-H0EVX8-F1
#
_cell.length_a   1.000
_cell.length_b   1.000
_cell.length_c   1.000
_cell.angle_alpha   90.00
_cell.angle_beta   90.00
_cell.angle_gamma   90.00
#
_symmetry.space_group_name_H-M   'P 1'
#
loop_
_entity.id
_entity.type
_entity.pdbx_description
1 polymer ?
#
loop_
_entity_poly.entity_id
_entity_poly.type
_entity_poly.pdbx_seq_one_letter_code
_entity_poly.pdbx_strand_id
1 'polypeptide(L)'
;MHVVLMLFIRAIPNFALLYGSVVRITPRDLSFSSAQAWRDIYGHRKGHKDLERDPRFFFVDPAKASDIIASNEVNHARMKKLIIHAFSDSALRDQEPIILSYCDLLISRLQQELETKDTLDMAAWLNFASFDIIGDLVFGEPFYAMENGEYHWWMSTIFRSFKLGVIIRTAKAYLPGPIGDLLYEILQRIPAIVRIRAKHRGFIRDKTIARLALETDRRDFTA
;
A
#
# COMPACT_ATOMS: atom_id res chain seq x y z
N MET A 1 8.65 -20.36 10.06
CA MET A 1 7.69 -19.73 10.98
C MET A 1 7.54 -18.30 10.53
N HIS A 2 6.40 -17.93 9.95
CA HIS A 2 6.22 -16.59 9.39
C HIS A 2 5.31 -15.77 10.31
N VAL A 3 5.69 -14.52 10.55
CA VAL A 3 4.92 -13.59 11.38
C VAL A 3 3.86 -12.96 10.50
N VAL A 4 2.60 -13.21 10.81
CA VAL A 4 1.47 -12.66 10.07
C VAL A 4 0.82 -11.55 10.90
N LEU A 5 1.10 -10.30 10.52
CA LEU A 5 0.38 -9.14 10.98
C LEU A 5 -0.49 -8.66 9.80
N MET A 6 -1.77 -9.05 9.71
CA MET A 6 -2.81 -8.24 9.01
C MET A 6 -4.19 -8.88 8.81
N LEU A 7 -4.42 -10.16 9.10
CA LEU A 7 -5.67 -10.78 8.67
C LEU A 7 -6.86 -10.65 9.64
N PHE A 8 -6.63 -10.25 10.90
CA PHE A 8 -7.67 -10.33 11.93
C PHE A 8 -7.60 -9.17 12.94
N ILE A 9 -7.43 -7.92 12.51
CA ILE A 9 -7.26 -6.79 13.44
C ILE A 9 -8.42 -6.70 14.47
N ARG A 10 -9.64 -7.08 14.10
CA ARG A 10 -10.78 -7.11 15.03
C ARG A 10 -10.87 -8.37 15.91
N ALA A 11 -10.32 -9.50 15.50
CA ALA A 11 -10.41 -10.77 16.25
C ALA A 11 -9.15 -11.10 17.05
N ILE A 12 -7.99 -10.57 16.65
CA ILE A 12 -6.70 -10.77 17.34
C ILE A 12 -6.73 -10.29 18.80
N PRO A 13 -7.28 -9.10 19.13
CA PRO A 13 -7.41 -8.68 20.52
C PRO A 13 -8.21 -9.70 21.35
N ASN A 14 -9.30 -10.23 20.80
CA ASN A 14 -10.13 -11.22 21.48
C ASN A 14 -9.40 -12.57 21.66
N PHE A 15 -8.62 -13.01 20.67
CA PHE A 15 -7.83 -14.23 20.79
C PHE A 15 -6.68 -14.09 21.80
N ALA A 16 -6.02 -12.92 21.83
CA ALA A 16 -4.97 -12.67 22.80
C ALA A 16 -5.50 -12.68 24.24
N LEU A 17 -6.71 -12.15 24.46
CA LEU A 17 -7.37 -12.16 25.76
C LEU A 17 -7.76 -13.57 26.21
N LEU A 18 -8.16 -14.45 25.28
CA LEU A 18 -8.64 -15.80 25.59
C LEU A 18 -7.51 -16.85 25.68
N TYR A 19 -6.52 -16.77 24.80
CA TYR A 19 -5.50 -17.81 24.62
C TYR A 19 -4.08 -17.37 24.99
N GLY A 20 -3.90 -16.11 25.40
CA GLY A 20 -2.60 -15.54 25.76
C GLY A 20 -1.92 -14.81 24.59
N SER A 21 -0.73 -14.27 24.86
CA SER A 21 -0.06 -13.30 23.98
C SER A 21 0.54 -13.88 22.69
N VAL A 22 0.50 -15.21 22.54
CA VAL A 22 0.97 -15.92 21.35
C VAL A 22 -0.09 -16.94 20.92
N VAL A 23 -0.68 -16.73 19.74
CA VAL A 23 -1.76 -17.58 19.22
C VAL A 23 -1.38 -18.10 17.85
N ARG A 24 -1.51 -19.42 17.64
CA ARG A 24 -1.34 -20.02 16.32
C ARG A 24 -2.62 -19.82 15.49
N ILE A 25 -2.51 -19.13 14.36
CA ILE A 25 -3.68 -18.77 13.51
C ILE A 25 -3.77 -19.62 12.23
N THR A 26 -2.66 -20.22 11.81
CA THR A 26 -2.60 -21.22 10.72
C THR A 26 -1.59 -22.30 11.10
N PRO A 27 -1.48 -23.42 10.35
CA PRO A 27 -0.48 -24.45 10.64
C PRO A 27 0.96 -23.92 10.72
N ARG A 28 1.28 -22.84 9.99
CA ARG A 28 2.64 -22.28 9.87
C ARG A 28 2.83 -20.87 10.44
N ASP A 29 1.75 -20.24 10.92
CA ASP A 29 1.75 -18.83 11.32
C ASP A 29 1.36 -18.65 12.79
N LEU A 30 2.12 -17.79 13.47
CA LEU A 30 1.86 -17.33 14.84
C LEU A 30 1.53 -15.85 14.83
N SER A 31 0.54 -15.48 15.65
CA SER A 31 0.16 -14.11 15.98
C SER A 31 0.72 -13.77 17.35
N PHE A 32 1.41 -12.63 17.44
CA PHE A 32 1.99 -12.11 18.68
C PHE A 32 1.33 -10.79 19.05
N SER A 33 1.00 -10.60 20.31
CA SER A 33 0.38 -9.36 20.82
C SER A 33 1.15 -8.68 21.95
N SER A 34 2.34 -9.17 22.31
CA SER A 34 3.18 -8.56 23.34
C SER A 34 4.10 -7.47 22.79
N ALA A 35 4.36 -6.43 23.59
CA ALA A 35 5.33 -5.38 23.24
C ALA A 35 6.76 -5.91 23.08
N GLN A 36 7.10 -6.98 23.81
CA GLN A 36 8.41 -7.64 23.66
C GLN A 36 8.55 -8.29 22.27
N ALA A 37 7.49 -8.92 21.76
CA ALA A 37 7.53 -9.52 20.42
C ALA A 37 7.82 -8.51 19.32
N TRP A 38 7.37 -7.25 19.45
CA TRP A 38 7.74 -6.19 18.51
C TRP A 38 9.26 -5.99 18.44
N ARG A 39 9.93 -5.91 19.59
CA ARG A 39 11.40 -5.78 19.66
C ARG A 39 12.10 -7.04 19.16
N ASP A 40 11.60 -8.22 19.50
CA ASP A 40 12.23 -9.49 19.10
C ASP A 40 12.11 -9.78 17.59
N ILE A 41 11.05 -9.27 16.96
CA ILE A 41 10.72 -9.49 15.53
C ILE A 41 11.31 -8.38 14.66
N TYR A 42 11.10 -7.12 15.04
CA TYR A 42 11.46 -5.94 14.23
C TYR A 42 12.65 -5.14 14.77
N GLY A 43 13.11 -5.43 15.99
CA GLY A 43 14.28 -4.78 16.56
C GLY A 43 15.59 -5.31 15.98
N HIS A 44 16.62 -4.46 16.03
CA HIS A 44 17.96 -4.87 15.60
C HIS A 44 18.55 -5.89 16.58
N ARG A 45 18.95 -7.05 16.07
CA ARG A 45 19.50 -8.15 16.87
C ARG A 45 20.94 -8.42 16.48
N LYS A 46 21.87 -8.06 17.37
CA LYS A 46 23.30 -8.27 17.15
C LYS A 46 23.59 -9.76 16.89
N GLY A 47 24.24 -10.07 15.77
CA GLY A 47 24.59 -11.45 15.40
C GLY A 47 23.47 -12.27 14.77
N HIS A 48 22.28 -11.72 14.57
CA HIS A 48 21.17 -12.38 13.89
C HIS A 48 20.81 -11.67 12.60
N LYS A 49 20.39 -12.43 11.58
CA LYS A 49 19.76 -11.84 10.40
C LYS A 49 18.37 -11.31 10.76
N ASP A 50 17.97 -10.26 10.06
CA ASP A 50 16.59 -9.77 10.12
C ASP A 50 15.64 -10.86 9.62
N LEU A 51 14.41 -10.85 10.15
CA LEU A 51 13.40 -11.79 9.70
C LEU A 51 12.97 -11.41 8.29
N GLU A 52 13.10 -12.38 7.38
CA GLU A 52 12.65 -12.20 6.01
C GLU A 52 11.13 -12.02 5.95
N ARG A 53 10.71 -11.09 5.10
CA ARG A 53 9.31 -10.90 4.72
C ARG A 53 8.76 -12.21 4.17
N ASP A 54 7.52 -12.53 4.56
CA ASP A 54 6.87 -13.76 4.10
C ASP A 54 6.69 -13.74 2.57
N PRO A 55 7.37 -14.63 1.81
CA PRO A 55 7.30 -14.65 0.35
C PRO A 55 5.91 -15.03 -0.18
N ARG A 56 5.03 -15.58 0.68
CA ARG A 56 3.62 -15.84 0.34
C ARG A 56 2.80 -14.55 0.28
N PHE A 57 3.24 -13.49 0.95
CA PHE A 57 2.59 -12.18 0.98
C PHE A 57 3.31 -11.18 0.08
N PHE A 58 4.63 -11.11 0.21
CA PHE A 58 5.50 -10.21 -0.55
C PHE A 58 6.12 -10.96 -1.73
N PHE A 59 5.26 -11.47 -2.62
CA PHE A 59 5.72 -12.19 -3.80
C PHE A 59 6.38 -11.24 -4.79
N VAL A 60 7.63 -11.51 -5.14
CA VAL A 60 8.36 -10.84 -6.23
C VAL A 60 8.36 -11.78 -7.42
N ASP A 61 7.81 -11.33 -8.53
CA ASP A 61 7.94 -12.04 -9.81
C ASP A 61 9.38 -11.86 -10.33
N PRO A 62 10.17 -12.94 -10.47
CA PRO A 62 11.56 -12.85 -10.93
C PRO A 62 11.69 -12.25 -12.34
N ALA A 63 10.63 -12.32 -13.16
CA ALA A 63 10.61 -11.75 -14.50
C ALA A 63 10.25 -10.25 -14.52
N LYS A 64 9.99 -9.64 -13.36
CA LYS A 64 9.61 -8.23 -13.24
C LYS A 64 10.59 -7.44 -12.37
N ALA A 65 10.60 -6.13 -12.58
CA ALA A 65 11.33 -5.21 -11.70
C ALA A 65 10.78 -5.33 -10.27
N SER A 66 11.70 -5.36 -9.30
CA SER A 66 11.37 -5.44 -7.87
C SER A 66 10.89 -4.10 -7.34
N ASP A 67 9.87 -4.10 -6.48
CA ASP A 67 9.34 -2.91 -5.82
C ASP A 67 9.80 -2.80 -4.35
N ILE A 68 9.69 -1.60 -3.76
CA ILE A 68 10.21 -1.32 -2.42
C ILE A 68 9.50 -2.09 -1.31
N ILE A 69 8.28 -2.57 -1.56
CA ILE A 69 7.46 -3.25 -0.57
C ILE A 69 7.82 -4.74 -0.52
N ALA A 70 7.95 -5.38 -1.68
CA ALA A 70 8.16 -6.82 -1.78
C ALA A 70 9.62 -7.26 -1.93
N SER A 71 10.54 -6.35 -2.28
CA SER A 71 11.97 -6.65 -2.45
C SER A 71 12.64 -7.29 -1.23
N ASN A 72 13.72 -8.02 -1.51
CA ASN A 72 14.68 -8.46 -0.49
C ASN A 72 15.42 -7.26 0.14
N GLU A 73 16.12 -7.50 1.25
CA GLU A 73 16.81 -6.44 2.01
C GLU A 73 17.79 -5.61 1.17
N VAL A 74 18.53 -6.24 0.25
CA VAL A 74 19.51 -5.55 -0.60
C VAL A 74 18.82 -4.56 -1.55
N ASN A 75 17.78 -5.01 -2.26
CA ASN A 75 17.04 -4.16 -3.18
C ASN A 75 16.19 -3.11 -2.43
N HIS A 76 15.61 -3.49 -1.29
CA HIS A 76 14.88 -2.58 -0.43
C HIS A 76 15.80 -1.43 0.04
N ALA A 77 16.99 -1.74 0.55
CA ALA A 77 17.97 -0.73 0.97
C ALA A 77 18.39 0.18 -0.18
N ARG A 78 18.67 -0.40 -1.36
CA ARG A 78 19.03 0.36 -2.57
C ARG A 78 17.93 1.35 -2.96
N MET A 79 16.68 0.92 -3.03
CA MET A 79 15.54 1.77 -3.42
C MET A 79 15.15 2.78 -2.34
N LYS A 80 15.19 2.37 -1.07
CA LYS A 80 14.99 3.28 0.07
C LYS A 80 15.98 4.42 0.03
N LYS A 81 17.26 4.15 -0.26
CA LYS A 81 18.29 5.18 -0.38
C LYS A 81 17.95 6.23 -1.46
N LEU A 82 17.30 5.83 -2.54
CA LEU A 82 16.91 6.77 -3.61
C LEU A 82 15.76 7.68 -3.17
N ILE A 83 14.77 7.15 -2.45
CA ILE A 83 13.56 7.91 -2.11
C ILE A 83 13.65 8.69 -0.79
N ILE A 84 14.53 8.29 0.14
CA ILE A 84 14.55 8.85 1.50
C ILE A 84 14.85 10.36 1.54
N HIS A 85 15.54 10.89 0.53
CA HIS A 85 15.86 12.31 0.42
C HIS A 85 14.61 13.19 0.29
N ALA A 86 13.57 12.68 -0.40
CA ALA A 86 12.28 13.34 -0.53
C ALA A 86 11.52 13.46 0.82
N PHE A 87 11.96 12.75 1.86
CA PHE A 87 11.37 12.78 3.21
C PHE A 87 12.29 13.45 4.25
N SER A 88 13.29 14.20 3.80
CA SER A 88 14.14 15.02 4.70
C SER A 88 13.39 16.25 5.21
N ASP A 89 13.81 16.83 6.35
CA ASP A 89 13.18 18.05 6.91
C ASP A 89 13.14 19.20 5.89
N SER A 90 14.23 19.39 5.13
CA SER A 90 14.29 20.40 4.07
C SER A 90 13.29 20.11 2.95
N ALA A 91 13.24 18.86 2.45
CA ALA A 91 12.32 18.50 1.39
C ALA A 91 10.85 18.64 1.84
N LEU A 92 10.53 18.30 3.09
CA LEU A 92 9.19 18.46 3.64
C LEU A 92 8.77 19.94 3.71
N ARG A 93 9.68 20.85 4.06
CA ARG A 93 9.41 22.30 4.01
C ARG A 93 9.20 22.79 2.59
N ASP A 94 9.96 22.28 1.63
CA ASP A 94 9.78 22.66 0.24
C ASP A 94 8.45 22.14 -0.35
N GLN A 95 7.96 20.98 0.14
CA GLN A 95 6.68 20.37 -0.23
C GLN A 95 5.46 20.98 0.48
N GLU A 96 5.68 21.66 1.62
CA GLU A 96 4.62 22.21 2.47
C GLU A 96 3.59 23.06 1.69
N PRO A 97 3.98 24.00 0.80
CA PRO A 97 3.01 24.80 0.06
C PRO A 97 2.08 23.97 -0.83
N ILE A 98 2.60 22.89 -1.43
CA ILE A 98 1.80 21.96 -2.25
C ILE A 98 0.76 21.27 -1.36
N ILE A 99 1.20 20.73 -0.23
CA ILE A 99 0.33 20.00 0.71
C ILE A 99 -0.76 20.91 1.27
N LEU A 100 -0.41 22.14 1.70
CA LEU A 100 -1.36 23.11 2.23
C LEU A 100 -2.43 23.49 1.20
N SER A 101 -2.05 23.65 -0.07
CA SER A 101 -3.03 23.94 -1.14
C SER A 101 -4.10 22.84 -1.27
N TYR A 102 -3.74 21.58 -1.05
CA TYR A 102 -4.68 20.46 -1.03
C TYR A 102 -5.51 20.38 0.25
N CYS A 103 -4.97 20.81 1.39
CA CYS A 103 -5.74 20.97 2.63
C CYS A 103 -6.83 22.04 2.45
N ASP A 104 -6.49 23.17 1.85
CA ASP A 104 -7.45 24.25 1.55
C ASP A 104 -8.53 23.75 0.57
N LEU A 105 -8.12 23.02 -0.49
CA LEU A 105 -9.05 22.41 -1.44
C LEU A 105 -10.00 21.42 -0.76
N LEU A 106 -9.49 20.57 0.14
CA LEU A 106 -10.30 19.63 0.90
C LEU A 106 -11.36 20.37 1.72
N ILE A 107 -10.97 21.42 2.46
CA ILE A 107 -11.91 22.20 3.28
C ILE A 107 -12.97 22.86 2.39
N SER A 108 -12.55 23.49 1.30
CA SER A 108 -13.45 24.16 0.36
C SER A 108 -14.48 23.18 -0.25
N ARG A 109 -14.04 22.01 -0.71
CA ARG A 109 -14.94 21.00 -1.29
C ARG A 109 -15.88 20.40 -0.25
N LEU A 110 -15.42 20.15 0.97
CA LEU A 110 -16.29 19.68 2.06
C LEU A 110 -17.40 20.71 2.37
N GLN A 111 -17.05 22.00 2.44
CA GLN A 111 -18.04 23.07 2.66
C GLN A 111 -19.08 23.12 1.54
N GLN A 112 -18.64 23.04 0.27
CA GLN A 112 -19.53 23.04 -0.88
C GLN A 112 -20.48 21.83 -0.90
N GLU A 113 -19.99 20.64 -0.55
CA GLU A 113 -20.82 19.42 -0.56
C GLU A 113 -21.88 19.45 0.55
N LEU A 114 -21.58 20.10 1.67
CA LEU A 114 -22.54 20.33 2.76
C LEU A 114 -23.67 21.31 2.39
N GLU A 115 -23.57 22.05 1.29
CA GLU A 115 -24.69 22.85 0.77
C GLU A 115 -25.83 21.97 0.22
N THR A 116 -25.52 20.75 -0.19
CA THR A 116 -26.47 19.82 -0.83
C THR A 116 -26.68 18.51 -0.07
N LYS A 117 -25.77 18.16 0.85
CA LYS A 117 -25.79 16.90 1.61
C LYS A 117 -25.66 17.17 3.10
N ASP A 118 -26.47 16.48 3.90
CA ASP A 118 -26.39 16.61 5.37
C ASP A 118 -25.22 15.84 6.00
N THR A 119 -24.69 14.83 5.29
CA THR A 119 -23.61 13.98 5.79
C THR A 119 -22.64 13.61 4.67
N LEU A 120 -21.36 13.44 5.04
CA LEU A 120 -20.29 13.09 4.12
C LEU A 120 -19.49 11.89 4.64
N ASP A 121 -19.07 11.01 3.72
CA ASP A 121 -18.14 9.93 4.04
C ASP A 121 -16.71 10.49 4.14
N MET A 122 -16.29 10.80 5.36
CA MET A 122 -14.95 11.33 5.62
C MET A 122 -13.83 10.35 5.25
N ALA A 123 -14.09 9.03 5.24
CA ALA A 123 -13.08 8.08 4.78
C ALA A 123 -12.85 8.23 3.27
N ALA A 124 -13.90 8.48 2.50
CA ALA A 124 -13.78 8.76 1.07
C ALA A 124 -13.03 10.07 0.82
N TRP A 125 -13.41 11.16 1.49
CA TRP A 125 -12.75 12.47 1.34
C TRP A 125 -11.27 12.46 1.73
N LEU A 126 -10.91 11.78 2.81
CA LEU A 126 -9.51 11.63 3.20
C LEU A 126 -8.74 10.76 2.20
N ASN A 127 -9.38 9.75 1.59
CA ASN A 127 -8.76 9.00 0.50
C ASN A 127 -8.58 9.87 -0.75
N PHE A 128 -9.56 10.71 -1.12
CA PHE A 128 -9.42 11.63 -2.24
C PHE A 128 -8.21 12.56 -2.04
N ALA A 129 -8.15 13.21 -0.87
CA ALA A 129 -7.04 14.08 -0.52
C ALA A 129 -5.69 13.35 -0.55
N SER A 130 -5.60 12.18 0.08
CA SER A 130 -4.35 11.40 0.13
C SER A 130 -3.84 11.02 -1.26
N PHE A 131 -4.74 10.59 -2.15
CA PHE A 131 -4.36 10.20 -3.49
C PHE A 131 -4.03 11.40 -4.38
N ASP A 132 -4.75 12.52 -4.27
CA ASP A 132 -4.42 13.73 -5.03
C ASP A 132 -3.07 14.31 -4.59
N ILE A 133 -2.82 14.41 -3.28
CA ILE A 133 -1.53 14.88 -2.73
C ILE A 133 -0.39 13.97 -3.19
N ILE A 134 -0.50 12.65 -3.00
CA ILE A 134 0.56 11.71 -3.39
C ILE A 134 0.70 11.66 -4.92
N GLY A 135 -0.40 11.76 -5.65
CA GLY A 135 -0.43 11.79 -7.11
C GLY A 135 0.36 12.99 -7.65
N ASP A 136 0.14 14.17 -7.08
CA ASP A 136 0.88 15.36 -7.44
C ASP A 136 2.36 15.26 -7.03
N LEU A 137 2.66 14.88 -5.78
CA LEU A 137 4.04 14.77 -5.30
C LEU A 137 4.88 13.72 -6.07
N VAL A 138 4.25 12.68 -6.62
CA VAL A 138 4.94 11.60 -7.35
C VAL A 138 4.96 11.84 -8.87
N PHE A 139 3.83 12.26 -9.45
CA PHE A 139 3.65 12.34 -10.90
C PHE A 139 3.62 13.78 -11.43
N GLY A 140 3.63 14.79 -10.55
CA GLY A 140 3.42 16.19 -10.92
C GLY A 140 1.99 16.52 -11.33
N GLU A 141 1.05 15.59 -11.13
CA GLU A 141 -0.35 15.74 -11.52
C GLU A 141 -1.26 14.89 -10.60
N PRO A 142 -2.30 15.48 -9.99
CA PRO A 142 -3.24 14.76 -9.14
C PRO A 142 -4.13 13.77 -9.92
N PHE A 143 -5.05 13.11 -9.23
CA PHE A 143 -6.10 12.28 -9.84
C PHE A 143 -7.44 13.01 -9.96
N TYR A 144 -7.51 14.26 -9.49
CA TYR A 144 -8.70 15.10 -9.47
C TYR A 144 -9.86 14.47 -8.69
N ALA A 145 -9.56 13.65 -7.68
CA ALA A 145 -10.58 12.94 -6.91
C ALA A 145 -11.38 13.89 -6.00
N MET A 146 -10.74 14.89 -5.40
CA MET A 146 -11.42 15.90 -4.58
C MET A 146 -12.28 16.85 -5.40
N GLU A 147 -11.77 17.28 -6.55
CA GLU A 147 -12.50 18.17 -7.45
C GLU A 147 -13.80 17.50 -7.93
N ASN A 148 -13.71 16.27 -8.42
CA ASN A 148 -14.88 15.53 -8.91
C ASN A 148 -15.75 14.96 -7.77
N GLY A 149 -15.23 14.87 -6.54
CA GLY A 149 -15.93 14.23 -5.42
C GLY A 149 -16.10 12.72 -5.59
N GLU A 150 -15.28 12.08 -6.42
CA GLU A 150 -15.38 10.66 -6.75
C GLU A 150 -14.02 9.98 -6.94
N TYR A 151 -14.00 8.66 -6.76
CA TYR A 151 -12.80 7.86 -7.01
C TYR A 151 -12.49 7.78 -8.50
N HIS A 152 -11.31 8.26 -8.89
CA HIS A 152 -10.73 7.91 -10.18
C HIS A 152 -10.67 6.37 -10.33
N TRP A 153 -10.96 5.85 -11.53
CA TRP A 153 -11.09 4.40 -11.77
C TRP A 153 -9.88 3.59 -11.30
N TRP A 154 -8.69 4.19 -11.36
CA TRP A 154 -7.44 3.56 -10.94
C TRP A 154 -7.41 3.37 -9.42
N MET A 155 -7.84 4.36 -8.63
CA MET A 155 -7.93 4.26 -7.16
C MET A 155 -8.87 3.13 -6.74
N SER A 156 -10.05 3.08 -7.38
CA SER A 156 -11.01 1.99 -7.18
C SER A 156 -10.41 0.61 -7.50
N THR A 157 -9.56 0.53 -8.53
CA THR A 157 -8.85 -0.70 -8.90
C THR A 157 -7.83 -1.11 -7.84
N ILE A 158 -7.09 -0.15 -7.28
CA ILE A 158 -6.13 -0.38 -6.19
C ILE A 158 -6.82 -0.96 -4.95
N PHE A 159 -7.90 -0.34 -4.46
CA PHE A 159 -8.61 -0.85 -3.28
C PHE A 159 -9.17 -2.25 -3.48
N ARG A 160 -9.72 -2.54 -4.67
CA ARG A 160 -10.19 -3.89 -5.02
C ARG A 160 -9.03 -4.89 -5.05
N SER A 161 -7.86 -4.48 -5.54
CA SER A 161 -6.67 -5.34 -5.58
C SER A 161 -6.19 -5.73 -4.18
N PHE A 162 -6.23 -4.82 -3.21
CA PHE A 162 -5.90 -5.13 -1.82
C PHE A 162 -6.86 -6.18 -1.23
N LYS A 163 -8.17 -6.01 -1.42
CA LYS A 163 -9.17 -6.98 -0.97
C LYS A 163 -8.94 -8.36 -1.60
N LEU A 164 -8.67 -8.40 -2.91
CA LEU A 164 -8.39 -9.64 -3.61
C LEU A 164 -7.10 -10.32 -3.11
N GLY A 165 -6.05 -9.54 -2.85
CA GLY A 165 -4.79 -10.04 -2.29
C GLY A 165 -5.00 -10.72 -0.93
N VAL A 166 -5.84 -10.13 -0.06
CA VAL A 166 -6.20 -10.71 1.24
C VAL A 166 -6.95 -12.05 1.06
N ILE A 167 -7.90 -12.13 0.13
CA ILE A 167 -8.65 -13.37 -0.14
C ILE A 167 -7.71 -14.47 -0.65
N ILE A 168 -6.86 -14.15 -1.64
CA ILE A 168 -5.87 -15.09 -2.19
C ILE A 168 -4.96 -15.60 -1.07
N ARG A 169 -4.46 -14.70 -0.22
CA ARG A 169 -3.60 -15.06 0.91
C ARG A 169 -4.30 -16.03 1.85
N THR A 170 -5.52 -15.74 2.27
CA THR A 170 -6.30 -16.61 3.16
C THR A 170 -6.50 -17.99 2.52
N ALA A 171 -6.87 -18.03 1.24
CA ALA A 171 -7.01 -19.29 0.51
C ALA A 171 -5.69 -20.09 0.52
N LYS A 172 -4.55 -19.46 0.20
CA LYS A 172 -3.23 -20.12 0.22
C LYS A 172 -2.76 -20.55 1.61
N ALA A 173 -3.27 -19.91 2.67
CA ALA A 173 -2.89 -20.23 4.04
C ALA A 173 -3.65 -21.44 4.61
N TYR A 174 -4.91 -21.64 4.20
CA TYR A 174 -5.78 -22.70 4.72
C TYR A 174 -5.98 -23.88 3.76
N LEU A 175 -5.83 -23.67 2.44
CA LEU A 175 -5.92 -24.76 1.47
C LEU A 175 -4.59 -25.53 1.39
N PRO A 176 -4.62 -26.84 1.07
CA PRO A 176 -3.42 -27.60 0.74
C PRO A 176 -2.63 -26.89 -0.38
N GLY A 177 -1.30 -26.78 -0.21
CA GLY A 177 -0.42 -25.98 -1.09
C GLY A 177 -0.72 -26.12 -2.59
N PRO A 178 -0.78 -27.33 -3.16
CA PRO A 178 -1.05 -27.53 -4.59
C PRO A 178 -2.41 -26.95 -5.04
N ILE A 179 -3.43 -27.02 -4.18
CA ILE A 179 -4.78 -26.51 -4.50
C ILE A 179 -4.77 -24.98 -4.45
N GLY A 180 -4.18 -24.39 -3.41
CA GLY A 180 -4.07 -22.94 -3.28
C GLY A 180 -3.28 -22.30 -4.42
N ASP A 181 -2.16 -22.93 -4.81
CA ASP A 181 -1.33 -22.46 -5.92
C ASP A 181 -2.04 -22.62 -7.27
N LEU A 182 -2.73 -23.75 -7.51
CA LEU A 182 -3.52 -23.96 -8.73
C LEU A 182 -4.65 -22.94 -8.87
N LEU A 183 -5.41 -22.67 -7.80
CA LEU A 183 -6.48 -21.67 -7.82
C LEU A 183 -5.94 -20.27 -8.09
N TYR A 184 -4.78 -19.94 -7.52
CA TYR A 184 -4.10 -18.69 -7.79
C TYR A 184 -3.71 -18.57 -9.27
N GLU A 185 -3.10 -19.61 -9.85
CA GLU A 185 -2.73 -19.66 -11.27
C GLU A 185 -3.95 -19.53 -12.20
N ILE A 186 -5.06 -20.20 -11.89
CA ILE A 186 -6.32 -20.07 -12.65
C ILE A 186 -6.82 -18.63 -12.59
N LEU A 187 -6.86 -18.04 -11.39
CA LEU A 187 -7.28 -16.65 -11.19
C LEU A 187 -6.42 -15.68 -12.01
N GLN A 188 -5.10 -15.90 -12.07
CA GLN A 188 -4.18 -15.07 -12.84
C GLN A 188 -4.44 -15.07 -14.35
N ARG A 189 -5.03 -16.15 -14.88
CA ARG A 189 -5.32 -16.35 -16.32
C ARG A 189 -6.69 -15.85 -16.73
N ILE A 190 -7.55 -15.46 -15.79
CA ILE A 190 -8.88 -14.91 -16.11
C ILE A 190 -8.73 -13.65 -16.97
N PRO A 191 -9.33 -13.58 -18.18
CA PRO A 191 -9.14 -12.46 -19.10
C PRO A 191 -9.47 -11.10 -18.50
N ALA A 192 -10.49 -11.02 -17.63
CA ALA A 192 -10.84 -9.78 -16.93
C ALA A 192 -9.71 -9.28 -16.02
N ILE A 193 -9.06 -10.19 -15.27
CA ILE A 193 -7.94 -9.86 -14.38
C ILE A 193 -6.71 -9.45 -15.18
N VAL A 194 -6.43 -10.17 -16.27
CA VAL A 194 -5.34 -9.83 -17.20
C VAL A 194 -5.53 -8.42 -17.77
N ARG A 195 -6.74 -8.10 -18.24
CA ARG A 195 -7.08 -6.76 -18.77
C ARG A 195 -6.94 -5.66 -17.71
N ILE A 196 -7.45 -5.87 -16.50
CA ILE A 196 -7.33 -4.90 -15.40
C ILE A 196 -5.86 -4.65 -15.05
N ARG A 197 -5.03 -5.70 -14.96
CA ARG A 197 -3.60 -5.57 -14.71
C ARG A 197 -2.88 -4.84 -15.85
N ALA A 198 -3.22 -5.13 -17.10
CA ALA A 198 -2.66 -4.42 -18.25
C ALA A 198 -3.03 -2.93 -18.21
N LYS A 199 -4.29 -2.60 -17.93
CA LYS A 199 -4.76 -1.21 -17.79
C LYS A 199 -4.05 -0.47 -16.65
N HIS A 200 -3.93 -1.10 -15.48
CA HIS A 200 -3.18 -0.55 -14.34
C HIS A 200 -1.72 -0.27 -14.70
N ARG A 201 -1.02 -1.24 -15.31
CA ARG A 201 0.38 -1.07 -15.72
C ARG A 201 0.57 0.02 -16.77
N GLY A 202 -0.31 0.05 -17.77
CA GLY A 202 -0.28 1.08 -18.82
C GLY A 202 -0.42 2.47 -18.21
N PHE A 203 -1.46 2.68 -17.40
CA PHE A 203 -1.71 3.97 -16.76
C PHE A 203 -0.53 4.47 -15.90
N ILE A 204 0.05 3.61 -15.06
CA ILE A 204 1.19 4.01 -14.22
C ILE A 204 2.45 4.26 -15.05
N ARG A 205 2.70 3.43 -16.07
CA ARG A 205 3.81 3.65 -17.00
C ARG A 205 3.66 5.01 -17.69
N ASP A 206 2.47 5.33 -18.19
CA ASP A 206 2.23 6.54 -18.97
C ASP A 206 2.37 7.79 -18.08
N LYS A 207 1.83 7.78 -16.84
CA LYS A 207 2.09 8.86 -15.86
C LYS A 207 3.57 8.98 -15.49
N THR A 208 4.28 7.86 -15.34
CA THR A 208 5.73 7.88 -15.03
C THR A 208 6.54 8.47 -16.19
N ILE A 209 6.25 8.08 -17.43
CA ILE A 209 6.90 8.62 -18.62
C ILE A 209 6.63 10.12 -18.75
N ALA A 210 5.38 10.54 -18.56
CA ALA A 210 5.01 11.95 -18.57
C ALA A 210 5.79 12.74 -17.52
N ARG A 211 5.92 12.20 -16.31
CA ARG A 211 6.73 12.83 -15.25
C ARG A 211 8.21 12.92 -15.62
N LEU A 212 8.79 11.88 -16.19
CA LEU A 212 10.21 11.87 -16.61
C LEU A 212 10.50 12.84 -17.75
N ALA A 213 9.50 13.15 -18.57
CA ALA A 213 9.62 14.10 -19.69
C ALA A 213 9.35 15.56 -19.27
N LEU A 214 8.86 15.78 -18.04
CA LEU A 214 8.51 17.12 -17.56
C LEU A 214 9.76 17.84 -17.04
N GLU A 215 10.15 18.92 -17.71
CA GLU A 215 11.14 19.87 -17.16
C GLU A 215 10.45 20.78 -16.14
N THR A 216 10.86 20.65 -14.88
CA THR A 216 10.24 21.41 -13.79
C THR A 216 11.20 21.67 -12.64
N ASP A 217 11.00 22.80 -11.98
CA ASP A 217 11.64 23.23 -10.74
C ASP A 217 10.79 22.91 -9.49
N ARG A 218 9.70 22.15 -9.67
CA ARG A 218 8.79 21.73 -8.59
C ARG A 218 9.55 20.97 -7.52
N ARG A 219 9.32 21.36 -6.27
CA ARG A 219 9.90 20.75 -5.08
C ARG A 219 9.04 19.58 -4.58
N ASP A 220 8.98 18.53 -5.38
CA ASP A 220 8.24 17.30 -5.08
C ASP A 220 9.17 16.10 -4.84
N PHE A 221 8.68 14.85 -4.89
CA PHE A 221 9.50 13.67 -4.57
C PHE A 221 10.61 13.38 -5.59
N THR A 222 10.58 14.02 -6.75
CA THR A 222 11.52 13.77 -7.86
C THR A 222 12.40 14.97 -8.18
N ALA A 223 12.38 15.99 -7.31
CA ALA A 223 13.25 17.16 -7.35
C ALA A 223 14.72 16.83 -7.03
#